data_AF-A0A660MMR0-F1
#
_entry.id   AF-A0A660MMR0-F1
#
_cell.length_a   1.000
_cell.length_b   1.000
_cell.length_c   1.000
_cell.angle_alpha   90.00
_cell.angle_beta   90.00
_cell.angle_gamma   90.00
#
_symmetry.space_group_name_H-M   'P 1'
#
loop_
_entity.id
_entity.type
_entity.pdbx_description
1 polymer ?
#
loop_
_entity_poly.entity_id
_entity_poly.type
_entity_poly.pdbx_seq_one_letter_code
_entity_poly.pdbx_strand_id
1 'polypeptide(L)'
;MAKQHFFEKIAPLFEKGGKLEKLFPLYEATATFVYSPRFVTARPSHVRDVIDLKRVMILVWMAVFPAMFAGWYFVGAQAAQAQGMADPGLIANLWFGAKLHLPIYIVTFAVGIAWEVLFCIVRKHEVSEGFFVTSILFSLTLPPTIPLWQVAIGISFGVVLGKEVFGGTGRNFVNPALAARAFLYFAYPAQISGDKVWVVGPDGYSGAT
;
A
#
# COMPACT_ATOMS: atom_id res chain seq x y z
N MET A 1 -11.28 23.85 -17.84
CA MET A 1 -10.31 24.36 -18.84
C MET A 1 -9.06 24.98 -18.21
N ALA A 2 -9.16 25.91 -17.25
CA ALA A 2 -7.98 26.65 -16.72
C ALA A 2 -6.87 25.81 -16.04
N LYS A 3 -7.20 24.68 -15.40
CA LYS A 3 -6.20 23.83 -14.70
C LYS A 3 -5.37 22.93 -15.65
N GLN A 4 -5.89 22.60 -16.84
CA GLN A 4 -5.12 21.87 -17.87
C GLN A 4 -3.95 22.72 -18.38
N HIS A 5 -4.16 24.03 -18.55
CA HIS A 5 -3.13 24.98 -18.95
C HIS A 5 -1.95 25.11 -17.99
N PHE A 6 -2.13 24.79 -16.70
CA PHE A 6 -1.04 24.80 -15.73
C PHE A 6 -0.08 23.62 -15.98
N PHE A 7 -0.62 22.41 -16.10
CA PHE A 7 0.19 21.22 -16.40
C PHE A 7 0.82 21.31 -17.79
N GLU A 8 0.09 21.79 -18.80
CA GLU A 8 0.62 22.03 -20.16
C GLU A 8 1.80 23.00 -20.20
N LYS A 9 1.84 24.01 -19.32
CA LYS A 9 2.98 24.94 -19.24
C LYS A 9 4.25 24.32 -18.66
N ILE A 10 4.12 23.29 -17.83
CA ILE A 10 5.24 22.65 -17.14
C ILE A 10 5.66 21.35 -17.84
N ALA A 11 4.77 20.72 -18.62
CA ALA A 11 5.03 19.57 -19.48
C ALA A 11 6.36 19.61 -20.25
N PRO A 12 6.72 20.71 -20.97
CA PRO A 12 7.97 20.76 -21.73
C PRO A 12 9.25 20.70 -20.88
N LEU A 13 9.17 20.92 -19.55
CA LEU A 13 10.31 20.76 -18.64
C LEU A 13 10.58 19.29 -18.29
N PHE A 14 9.57 18.43 -18.43
CA PHE A 14 9.60 17.00 -18.09
C PHE A 14 9.64 16.09 -19.33
N GLU A 15 9.26 16.58 -20.51
CA GLU A 15 9.36 15.83 -21.77
C GLU A 15 10.82 15.61 -22.23
N LYS A 16 11.03 14.73 -23.22
CA LYS A 16 12.37 14.36 -23.73
C LYS A 16 13.17 15.61 -24.14
N GLY A 17 14.30 15.86 -23.47
CA GLY A 17 15.14 17.04 -23.67
C GLY A 17 14.92 18.18 -22.66
N GLY A 18 13.97 18.05 -21.73
CA GLY A 18 13.75 18.99 -20.63
C GLY A 18 14.72 18.80 -19.45
N LYS A 19 14.96 19.86 -18.67
CA LYS A 19 15.89 19.83 -17.51
C LYS A 19 15.48 18.81 -16.44
N LEU A 20 14.19 18.46 -16.36
CA LEU A 20 13.62 17.54 -15.38
C LEU A 20 13.11 16.24 -16.00
N GLU A 21 13.64 15.82 -17.16
CA GLU A 21 13.25 14.57 -17.86
C GLU A 21 13.21 13.34 -16.92
N LYS A 22 14.11 13.29 -15.93
CA LYS A 22 14.16 12.18 -14.95
C LYS A 22 12.93 12.12 -14.04
N LEU A 23 12.24 13.23 -13.81
CA LEU A 23 11.03 13.31 -12.99
C LEU A 23 9.74 13.18 -13.81
N PHE A 24 9.85 12.88 -15.11
CA PHE A 24 8.71 12.64 -15.98
C PHE A 24 7.69 11.63 -15.41
N PRO A 25 8.11 10.47 -14.85
CA PRO A 25 7.15 9.51 -14.28
C PRO A 25 6.30 10.07 -13.14
N LEU A 26 6.87 10.98 -12.34
CA LEU A 26 6.16 11.62 -11.23
C LEU A 26 5.17 12.70 -11.74
N TYR A 27 5.60 13.47 -12.74
CA TYR A 27 4.73 14.42 -13.43
C TYR A 27 3.55 13.71 -14.11
N GLU A 28 3.81 12.61 -14.78
CA GLU A 28 2.78 11.80 -15.44
C GLU A 28 1.82 11.15 -14.44
N ALA A 29 2.32 10.57 -13.36
CA ALA A 29 1.49 9.98 -12.31
C ALA A 29 0.54 11.03 -11.70
N THR A 30 1.02 12.24 -11.44
CA THR A 30 0.22 13.34 -10.89
C THR A 30 -0.76 13.92 -11.93
N ALA A 31 -0.34 14.06 -13.19
CA ALA A 31 -1.21 14.52 -14.27
C ALA A 31 -2.35 13.52 -14.53
N THR A 32 -2.04 12.22 -14.59
CA THR A 32 -3.01 11.12 -14.79
C THR A 32 -3.88 10.86 -13.56
N PHE A 33 -3.45 11.31 -12.37
CA PHE A 33 -4.32 11.33 -11.19
C PHE A 33 -5.44 12.36 -11.33
N VAL A 34 -5.15 13.53 -11.90
CA VAL A 34 -6.11 14.64 -12.00
C VAL A 34 -6.89 14.62 -13.33
N TYR A 35 -6.31 14.06 -14.38
CA TYR A 35 -6.85 14.09 -15.74
C TYR A 35 -6.86 12.72 -16.42
N SER A 36 -7.81 12.53 -17.33
CA SER A 36 -7.82 11.38 -18.22
C SER A 36 -6.77 11.54 -19.33
N PRO A 37 -6.10 10.44 -19.76
CA PRO A 37 -5.18 10.47 -20.90
C PRO A 37 -5.88 11.02 -22.15
N ARG A 38 -5.20 11.90 -22.90
CA ARG A 38 -5.72 12.48 -24.15
C ARG A 38 -5.48 11.59 -25.38
N PHE A 39 -4.81 10.44 -25.22
CA PHE A 39 -4.49 9.57 -26.34
C PHE A 39 -5.73 8.79 -26.79
N VAL A 40 -6.17 9.05 -28.02
CA VAL A 40 -7.21 8.27 -28.68
C VAL A 40 -6.57 7.12 -29.45
N THR A 41 -7.20 5.95 -29.45
CA THR A 41 -6.72 4.80 -30.21
C THR A 41 -6.76 5.11 -31.70
N ALA A 42 -5.60 5.13 -32.37
CA ALA A 42 -5.51 5.41 -33.81
C ALA A 42 -6.11 4.30 -34.69
N ARG A 43 -6.31 3.10 -34.14
CA ARG A 43 -6.89 1.93 -34.81
C ARG A 43 -8.09 1.42 -34.01
N PRO A 44 -9.09 0.80 -34.67
CA PRO A 44 -10.20 0.16 -33.96
C PRO A 44 -9.66 -0.95 -33.05
N SER A 45 -10.00 -0.89 -31.76
CA SER A 45 -9.68 -1.95 -30.81
C SER A 45 -10.60 -3.16 -31.06
N HIS A 46 -10.04 -4.37 -30.97
CA HIS A 46 -10.80 -5.62 -31.13
C HIS A 46 -11.83 -5.82 -30.01
N VAL A 47 -11.51 -5.33 -28.80
CA VAL A 47 -12.39 -5.29 -27.64
C VAL A 47 -12.48 -3.85 -27.14
N ARG A 48 -13.70 -3.37 -26.90
CA ARG A 48 -13.96 -2.08 -26.25
C ARG A 48 -14.35 -2.38 -24.81
N ASP A 49 -13.34 -2.40 -23.95
CA ASP A 49 -13.56 -2.52 -22.51
C ASP A 49 -13.59 -1.12 -21.88
N VAL A 50 -14.46 -0.96 -20.87
CA VAL A 50 -14.59 0.26 -20.05
C VAL A 50 -13.80 0.11 -18.74
N ILE A 51 -13.24 -1.08 -18.50
CA ILE A 51 -12.48 -1.41 -17.30
C ILE A 51 -11.01 -0.99 -17.47
N ASP A 52 -10.65 0.13 -16.86
CA ASP A 52 -9.26 0.59 -16.73
C ASP A 52 -8.57 -0.07 -15.54
N LEU A 53 -7.28 -0.41 -15.66
CA LEU A 53 -6.45 -0.94 -14.58
C LEU A 53 -6.53 -0.07 -13.31
N LYS A 54 -6.44 1.25 -13.47
CA LYS A 54 -6.62 2.24 -12.41
C LYS A 54 -7.96 2.10 -11.67
N ARG A 55 -9.06 1.95 -12.42
CA ARG A 55 -10.41 1.78 -11.84
C ARG A 55 -10.51 0.50 -11.04
N VAL A 56 -9.96 -0.60 -11.56
CA VAL A 56 -9.95 -1.89 -10.85
C VAL A 56 -9.14 -1.80 -9.56
N MET A 57 -7.95 -1.19 -9.59
CA MET A 57 -7.09 -1.09 -8.40
C MET A 57 -7.72 -0.22 -7.31
N ILE A 58 -8.33 0.91 -7.67
CA ILE A 58 -9.06 1.76 -6.71
C ILE A 58 -10.29 1.03 -6.16
N LEU A 59 -11.03 0.29 -7.00
CA LEU A 59 -12.18 -0.49 -6.55
C LEU A 59 -11.76 -1.54 -5.52
N VAL A 60 -10.68 -2.29 -5.79
CA VAL A 60 -10.15 -3.30 -4.86
C VAL A 60 -9.68 -2.64 -3.56
N TRP A 61 -8.97 -1.51 -3.66
CA TRP A 61 -8.52 -0.77 -2.49
C TRP A 61 -9.70 -0.32 -1.60
N MET A 62 -10.77 0.22 -2.20
CA MET A 62 -11.99 0.58 -1.46
C MET A 62 -12.72 -0.65 -0.90
N ALA A 63 -12.74 -1.77 -1.62
CA ALA A 63 -13.39 -3.00 -1.16
C ALA A 63 -12.70 -3.63 0.07
N VAL A 64 -11.45 -3.26 0.35
CA VAL A 64 -10.72 -3.70 1.55
C VAL A 64 -11.08 -2.87 2.79
N PHE A 65 -11.65 -1.67 2.65
CA PHE A 65 -11.98 -0.80 3.79
C PHE A 65 -12.95 -1.42 4.80
N PRO A 66 -14.02 -2.13 4.42
CA PRO A 66 -14.86 -2.84 5.37
C PRO A 66 -14.07 -3.83 6.25
N ALA A 67 -13.13 -4.57 5.65
CA ALA A 67 -12.27 -5.49 6.39
C ALA A 67 -11.26 -4.75 7.29
N MET A 68 -10.74 -3.60 6.83
CA MET A 68 -9.86 -2.74 7.63
C MET A 68 -10.58 -2.21 8.87
N PHE A 69 -11.80 -1.66 8.72
CA PHE A 69 -12.59 -1.15 9.85
C PHE A 69 -13.01 -2.28 10.81
N ALA A 70 -13.39 -3.44 10.28
CA ALA A 70 -13.65 -4.61 11.10
C ALA A 70 -12.40 -5.01 11.90
N GLY A 71 -11.23 -5.01 11.27
CA GLY A 71 -9.94 -5.24 11.94
C GLY A 71 -9.68 -4.25 13.08
N TRP A 72 -9.91 -2.95 12.86
CA TRP A 72 -9.76 -1.95 13.92
C TRP A 72 -10.70 -2.21 15.11
N TYR A 73 -11.96 -2.54 14.82
CA TYR A 73 -12.93 -2.88 15.85
C TYR A 73 -12.49 -4.11 16.66
N PHE A 74 -12.09 -5.19 15.99
CA PHE A 74 -11.69 -6.43 16.67
C PHE A 74 -10.42 -6.26 17.51
N VAL A 75 -9.43 -5.51 17.02
CA VAL A 75 -8.22 -5.19 17.81
C VAL A 75 -8.58 -4.39 19.07
N GLY A 76 -9.48 -3.40 18.95
CA GLY A 76 -9.95 -2.64 20.10
C GLY A 76 -10.73 -3.47 21.12
N ALA A 77 -11.66 -4.29 20.65
CA ALA A 77 -12.44 -5.19 21.50
C ALA A 77 -11.53 -6.20 22.23
N GLN A 78 -10.61 -6.84 21.51
CA GLN A 78 -9.68 -7.81 22.08
C GLN A 78 -8.75 -7.16 23.11
N ALA A 79 -8.30 -5.92 22.89
CA ALA A 79 -7.49 -5.17 23.84
C ALA A 79 -8.26 -4.85 25.13
N ALA A 80 -9.53 -4.47 25.03
CA ALA A 80 -10.37 -4.21 26.20
C ALA A 80 -10.62 -5.49 27.02
N GLN A 81 -10.92 -6.60 26.34
CA GLN A 81 -11.11 -7.90 26.99
C GLN A 81 -9.83 -8.39 27.67
N ALA A 82 -8.66 -8.20 27.04
CA ALA A 82 -7.36 -8.54 27.64
C ALA A 82 -7.03 -7.74 28.91
N GLN A 83 -7.66 -6.57 29.09
CA GLN A 83 -7.52 -5.73 30.29
C GLN A 83 -8.61 -5.99 31.34
N GLY A 84 -9.51 -6.95 31.11
CA GLY A 84 -10.63 -7.25 32.00
C GLY A 84 -11.69 -6.14 32.05
N MET A 85 -11.72 -5.26 31.06
CA MET A 85 -12.69 -4.17 30.95
C MET A 85 -13.92 -4.61 30.17
N ALA A 86 -15.09 -4.02 30.50
CA ALA A 86 -16.28 -4.16 29.68
C ALA A 86 -16.07 -3.48 28.31
N ASP A 87 -16.79 -3.95 27.29
CA ASP A 87 -16.64 -3.46 25.92
C ASP A 87 -16.81 -1.92 25.84
N PRO A 88 -15.77 -1.16 25.44
CA PRO A 88 -15.80 0.30 25.39
C PRO A 88 -16.79 0.91 24.38
N GLY A 89 -17.38 0.07 23.53
CA GLY A 89 -18.28 0.46 22.45
C GLY A 89 -17.57 0.67 21.10
N LEU A 90 -18.36 0.78 20.04
CA LEU A 90 -17.90 0.76 18.65
C LEU A 90 -16.87 1.85 18.34
N ILE A 91 -17.13 3.10 18.73
CA ILE A 91 -16.27 4.25 18.40
C ILE A 91 -14.92 4.13 19.12
N ALA A 92 -14.92 3.73 20.39
CA ALA A 92 -13.70 3.57 21.18
C ALA A 92 -12.83 2.44 20.64
N ASN A 93 -13.44 1.30 20.27
CA ASN A 93 -12.73 0.17 19.68
C ASN A 93 -12.12 0.52 18.32
N LEU A 94 -12.88 1.19 17.44
CA LEU A 94 -12.37 1.66 16.15
C LEU A 94 -11.21 2.64 16.32
N TRP A 95 -11.32 3.58 17.27
CA TRP A 95 -10.26 4.55 17.54
C TRP A 95 -8.98 3.89 18.07
N PHE A 96 -9.11 2.89 18.94
CA PHE A 96 -7.97 2.14 19.46
C PHE A 96 -7.24 1.37 18.34
N GLY A 97 -7.98 0.61 17.54
CA GLY A 97 -7.40 -0.13 16.41
C GLY A 97 -6.76 0.81 15.37
N ALA A 98 -7.39 1.94 15.08
CA ALA A 98 -6.86 2.94 14.16
C ALA A 98 -5.51 3.51 14.63
N LYS A 99 -5.33 3.80 15.93
CA LYS A 99 -4.05 4.31 16.46
C LYS A 99 -2.88 3.36 16.22
N LEU A 100 -3.12 2.05 16.26
CA LEU A 100 -2.08 1.04 16.07
C LEU A 100 -1.82 0.78 14.59
N HIS A 101 -2.89 0.67 13.79
CA HIS A 101 -2.77 0.33 12.37
C HIS A 101 -2.34 1.51 11.48
N LEU A 102 -2.79 2.74 11.74
CA LEU A 102 -2.47 3.90 10.90
C LEU A 102 -0.97 4.15 10.75
N PRO A 103 -0.14 4.11 11.82
CA PRO A 103 1.31 4.22 11.68
C PRO A 103 1.92 3.14 10.78
N ILE A 104 1.47 1.89 10.91
CA ILE A 104 1.93 0.75 10.07
C ILE A 104 1.57 1.01 8.60
N TYR A 105 0.34 1.45 8.34
CA TYR A 105 -0.11 1.76 6.99
C TYR A 105 0.67 2.93 6.38
N ILE A 106 0.87 4.03 7.12
CA ILE A 106 1.62 5.20 6.67
C ILE A 106 3.07 4.83 6.33
N VAL A 107 3.74 4.06 7.19
CA VAL A 107 5.12 3.63 6.94
C VAL A 107 5.21 2.71 5.72
N THR A 108 4.29 1.75 5.61
CA THR A 108 4.20 0.87 4.43
C THR A 108 4.05 1.68 3.15
N PHE A 109 3.12 2.64 3.16
CA PHE A 109 2.80 3.47 2.01
C PHE A 109 3.96 4.37 1.61
N ALA A 110 4.55 5.09 2.58
CA ALA A 110 5.65 6.00 2.34
C ALA A 110 6.91 5.29 1.80
N VAL A 111 7.31 4.18 2.43
CA VAL A 111 8.53 3.46 2.05
C VAL A 111 8.35 2.75 0.71
N GLY A 112 7.21 2.10 0.49
CA GLY A 112 7.01 1.38 -0.77
C GLY A 112 6.79 2.31 -1.97
N ILE A 113 6.11 3.46 -1.81
CA ILE A 113 6.07 4.49 -2.86
C ILE A 113 7.46 5.06 -3.12
N ALA A 114 8.27 5.30 -2.08
CA ALA A 114 9.62 5.79 -2.27
C ALA A 114 10.45 4.85 -3.16
N TRP A 115 10.37 3.54 -2.92
CA TRP A 115 11.01 2.55 -3.77
C TRP A 115 10.44 2.49 -5.18
N GLU A 116 9.11 2.47 -5.32
CA GLU A 116 8.48 2.41 -6.64
C GLU A 116 8.82 3.64 -7.48
N VAL A 117 8.73 4.85 -6.93
CA VAL A 117 9.11 6.08 -7.64
C VAL A 117 10.60 6.05 -8.01
N LEU A 118 11.47 5.59 -7.10
CA LEU A 118 12.90 5.47 -7.39
C LEU A 118 13.15 4.53 -8.58
N PHE A 119 12.55 3.35 -8.59
CA PHE A 119 12.71 2.38 -9.69
C PHE A 119 12.07 2.87 -11.00
N CYS A 120 10.93 3.54 -10.93
CA CYS A 120 10.30 4.18 -12.09
C CYS A 120 11.21 5.24 -12.72
N ILE A 121 11.88 6.06 -11.90
CA ILE A 121 12.84 7.07 -12.37
C ILE A 121 14.04 6.40 -13.05
N VAL A 122 14.58 5.32 -12.46
CA VAL A 122 15.75 4.60 -12.99
C VAL A 122 15.41 3.87 -14.29
N ARG A 123 14.23 3.26 -14.37
CA ARG A 123 13.79 2.44 -15.51
C ARG A 123 12.99 3.21 -16.56
N LYS A 124 12.67 4.49 -16.31
CA LYS A 124 11.89 5.37 -17.18
C LYS A 124 10.54 4.77 -17.60
N HIS A 125 9.84 4.11 -16.67
CA HIS A 125 8.46 3.66 -16.89
C HIS A 125 7.49 4.40 -15.97
N GLU A 126 6.21 4.36 -16.32
CA GLU A 126 5.13 5.01 -15.57
C GLU A 126 4.95 4.36 -14.18
N VAL A 127 4.46 5.14 -13.23
CA VAL A 127 4.13 4.65 -11.88
C VAL A 127 2.82 3.87 -11.93
N SER A 128 2.83 2.66 -11.37
CA SER A 128 1.64 1.82 -11.36
C SER A 128 0.80 2.04 -10.11
N GLU A 129 -0.53 2.04 -10.27
CA GLU A 129 -1.44 2.14 -9.12
C GLU A 129 -1.58 0.83 -8.33
N GLY A 130 -0.96 -0.27 -8.80
CA GLY A 130 -1.02 -1.57 -8.12
C GLY A 130 -0.42 -1.56 -6.71
N PHE A 131 0.42 -0.58 -6.37
CA PHE A 131 0.97 -0.47 -5.02
C PHE A 131 -0.01 0.04 -3.97
N PHE A 132 -1.06 0.78 -4.35
CA PHE A 132 -2.14 1.14 -3.42
C PHE A 132 -2.76 -0.11 -2.79
N VAL A 133 -2.97 -1.16 -3.59
CA VAL A 133 -3.48 -2.45 -3.12
C VAL A 133 -2.41 -3.20 -2.31
N THR A 134 -1.17 -3.20 -2.77
CA THR A 134 -0.07 -3.89 -2.06
C THR A 134 0.15 -3.34 -0.66
N SER A 135 0.13 -2.01 -0.50
CA SER A 135 0.35 -1.35 0.78
C SER A 135 -0.74 -1.64 1.81
N ILE A 136 -2.02 -1.60 1.41
CA ILE A 136 -3.13 -1.90 2.34
C ILE A 136 -3.11 -3.39 2.72
N LEU A 137 -2.91 -4.29 1.75
CA LEU A 137 -2.87 -5.73 2.02
C LEU A 137 -1.71 -6.10 2.93
N PHE A 138 -0.51 -5.56 2.69
CA PHE A 138 0.62 -5.82 3.58
C PHE A 138 0.33 -5.33 5.00
N SER A 139 -0.13 -4.09 5.17
CA SER A 139 -0.41 -3.51 6.49
C SER A 139 -1.44 -4.30 7.31
N LEU A 140 -2.42 -4.93 6.65
CA LEU A 140 -3.47 -5.73 7.30
C LEU A 140 -3.02 -7.14 7.66
N THR A 141 -1.91 -7.63 7.09
CA THR A 141 -1.37 -8.97 7.38
C THR A 141 -0.35 -8.98 8.52
N LEU A 142 -0.05 -7.82 9.10
CA LEU A 142 0.92 -7.67 10.16
C LEU A 142 0.24 -7.55 11.53
N PRO A 143 0.90 -7.99 12.61
CA PRO A 143 0.42 -7.77 13.97
C PRO A 143 0.38 -6.28 14.31
N PRO A 144 -0.55 -5.84 15.17
CA PRO A 144 -0.71 -4.42 15.53
C PRO A 144 0.45 -3.87 16.38
N THR A 145 1.26 -4.74 16.97
CA THR A 145 2.40 -4.39 17.85
C THR A 145 3.74 -4.39 17.13
N ILE A 146 3.76 -4.65 15.81
CA ILE A 146 5.01 -4.78 15.06
C ILE A 146 5.79 -3.45 15.05
N PRO A 147 7.12 -3.47 15.30
CA PRO A 147 7.93 -2.27 15.21
C PRO A 147 7.92 -1.66 13.80
N LEU A 148 7.74 -0.35 13.71
CA LEU A 148 7.60 0.37 12.43
C LEU A 148 8.82 0.20 11.50
N TRP A 149 10.02 0.03 12.04
CA TRP A 149 11.22 -0.21 11.25
C TRP A 149 11.19 -1.59 10.55
N GLN A 150 10.58 -2.61 11.17
CA GLN A 150 10.41 -3.93 10.55
C GLN A 150 9.42 -3.84 9.40
N VAL A 151 8.34 -3.07 9.56
CA VAL A 151 7.39 -2.77 8.48
C VAL A 151 8.12 -2.17 7.28
N ALA A 152 8.99 -1.18 7.53
CA ALA A 152 9.78 -0.52 6.48
C ALA A 152 10.73 -1.47 5.73
N ILE A 153 11.47 -2.33 6.45
CA ILE A 153 12.38 -3.29 5.82
C ILE A 153 11.59 -4.39 5.09
N GLY A 154 10.49 -4.87 5.68
CA GLY A 154 9.62 -5.87 5.08
C GLY A 154 9.05 -5.43 3.75
N ILE A 155 8.41 -4.24 3.70
CA ILE A 155 7.88 -3.71 2.44
C ILE A 155 8.99 -3.41 1.44
N SER A 156 10.17 -2.94 1.90
CA SER A 156 11.33 -2.73 1.02
C SER A 156 11.74 -4.03 0.34
N PHE A 157 11.82 -5.13 1.08
CA PHE A 157 12.13 -6.45 0.51
C PHE A 157 11.09 -6.89 -0.51
N GLY A 158 9.81 -6.83 -0.17
CA GLY A 158 8.73 -7.27 -1.06
C GLY A 158 8.58 -6.42 -2.32
N VAL A 159 8.74 -5.11 -2.23
CA VAL A 159 8.68 -4.21 -3.40
C VAL A 159 9.92 -4.38 -4.26
N VAL A 160 11.12 -4.28 -3.68
CA VAL A 160 12.36 -4.34 -4.46
C VAL A 160 12.57 -5.72 -5.06
N LEU A 161 12.60 -6.77 -4.23
CA LEU A 161 12.90 -8.12 -4.70
C LEU A 161 11.67 -8.84 -5.24
N GLY A 162 10.46 -8.59 -4.74
CA GLY A 162 9.25 -9.26 -5.22
C GLY A 162 8.65 -8.66 -6.48
N LYS A 163 8.94 -7.39 -6.81
CA LYS A 163 8.31 -6.66 -7.92
C LYS A 163 9.32 -5.92 -8.81
N GLU A 164 10.09 -4.99 -8.26
CA GLU A 164 10.87 -4.04 -9.07
C GLU A 164 12.08 -4.67 -9.77
N VAL A 165 12.76 -5.64 -9.14
CA VAL A 165 13.87 -6.38 -9.76
C VAL A 165 13.43 -7.13 -11.02
N PHE A 166 12.17 -7.56 -11.08
CA PHE A 166 11.59 -8.27 -12.22
C PHE A 166 11.00 -7.32 -13.29
N GLY A 167 11.14 -6.01 -13.10
CA GLY A 167 10.72 -5.00 -14.06
C GLY A 167 9.32 -4.44 -13.80
N GLY A 168 8.83 -4.50 -12.56
CA GLY A 168 7.66 -3.76 -12.10
C GLY A 168 6.33 -4.51 -12.24
N THR A 169 5.22 -3.75 -12.26
CA THR A 169 3.85 -4.31 -12.30
C THR A 169 3.61 -5.12 -13.57
N GLY A 170 3.06 -6.33 -13.42
CA GLY A 170 2.73 -7.24 -14.52
C GLY A 170 3.86 -8.19 -14.90
N ARG A 171 5.05 -8.05 -14.28
CA ARG A 171 6.19 -8.96 -14.43
C ARG A 171 6.60 -9.63 -13.11
N ASN A 172 5.87 -9.33 -12.04
CA ASN A 172 6.11 -9.91 -10.73
C ASN A 172 5.71 -11.39 -10.72
N PHE A 173 6.69 -12.27 -10.48
CA PHE A 173 6.45 -13.72 -10.41
C PHE A 173 5.78 -14.14 -9.09
N VAL A 174 5.80 -13.29 -8.07
CA VAL A 174 5.15 -13.49 -6.76
C VAL A 174 4.35 -12.26 -6.32
N ASN A 175 3.46 -12.44 -5.36
CA ASN A 175 2.75 -11.34 -4.72
C ASN A 175 3.73 -10.56 -3.80
N PRO A 176 4.00 -9.26 -4.05
CA PRO A 176 4.96 -8.48 -3.28
C PRO A 176 4.57 -8.30 -1.80
N ALA A 177 3.27 -8.20 -1.48
CA ALA A 177 2.82 -8.10 -0.09
C ALA A 177 3.09 -9.39 0.69
N LEU A 178 2.84 -10.55 0.06
CA LEU A 178 3.12 -11.84 0.67
C LEU A 178 4.62 -12.13 0.74
N ALA A 179 5.41 -11.71 -0.25
CA ALA A 179 6.86 -11.79 -0.21
C ALA A 179 7.44 -10.96 0.95
N ALA A 180 6.94 -9.73 1.16
CA ALA A 180 7.29 -8.90 2.31
C ALA A 180 6.94 -9.59 3.64
N ARG A 181 5.75 -10.17 3.74
CA ARG A 181 5.29 -10.90 4.95
C ARG A 181 6.14 -12.14 5.20
N ALA A 182 6.45 -12.93 4.17
CA ALA A 182 7.28 -14.12 4.29
C ALA A 182 8.70 -13.77 4.74
N PHE A 183 9.27 -12.67 4.22
CA PHE A 183 10.56 -12.17 4.68
C PHE A 183 10.54 -11.85 6.17
N LEU A 184 9.53 -11.10 6.66
CA LEU A 184 9.41 -10.80 8.09
C LEU A 184 9.18 -12.06 8.92
N TYR A 185 8.43 -13.04 8.40
CA TYR A 185 8.18 -14.32 9.05
C TYR A 185 9.47 -15.07 9.38
N PHE A 186 10.39 -15.16 8.42
CA PHE A 186 11.65 -15.88 8.61
C PHE A 186 12.75 -15.03 9.27
N ALA A 187 12.79 -13.73 9.01
CA ALA A 187 13.84 -12.86 9.55
C ALA A 187 13.57 -12.40 11.00
N TYR A 188 12.29 -12.19 11.36
CA TYR A 188 11.88 -11.65 12.66
C TYR A 188 10.71 -12.44 13.26
N PRO A 189 10.91 -13.75 13.53
CA PRO A 189 9.82 -14.63 13.97
C PRO A 189 9.19 -14.19 15.30
N ALA A 190 9.96 -13.56 16.19
CA ALA A 190 9.50 -13.14 17.51
C ALA A 190 8.38 -12.08 17.48
N GLN A 191 8.31 -11.26 16.43
CA GLN A 191 7.33 -10.18 16.31
C GLN A 191 6.15 -10.52 15.40
N ILE A 192 6.15 -11.70 14.77
CA ILE A 192 5.15 -12.11 13.77
C ILE A 192 4.55 -13.49 14.03
N SER A 193 5.23 -14.33 14.80
CA SER A 193 4.79 -15.68 15.15
C SER A 193 4.39 -15.78 16.62
N GLY A 194 3.44 -16.67 16.90
CA GLY A 194 2.88 -16.91 18.23
C GLY A 194 1.65 -16.07 18.53
N ASP A 195 0.94 -16.41 19.60
CA ASP A 195 -0.36 -15.80 19.92
C ASP A 195 -0.23 -14.44 20.60
N LYS A 196 0.87 -14.22 21.33
CA LYS A 196 1.10 -13.00 22.12
C LYS A 196 1.24 -11.74 21.26
N VAL A 197 1.75 -11.85 20.03
CA VAL A 197 1.97 -10.68 19.16
C VAL A 197 0.67 -10.10 18.60
N TRP A 198 -0.39 -10.91 18.56
CA TRP A 198 -1.70 -10.52 18.01
C TRP A 198 -2.63 -9.87 19.04
N VAL A 199 -2.31 -9.97 20.34
CA VAL A 199 -3.10 -9.40 21.43
C VAL A 199 -2.37 -8.20 22.03
N VAL A 200 -3.08 -7.08 22.18
CA VAL A 200 -2.54 -5.86 22.79
C VAL A 200 -2.88 -5.84 24.28
N GLY A 201 -2.01 -6.40 25.12
CA GLY A 201 -2.17 -6.45 26.59
C GLY A 201 -0.92 -6.96 27.32
N PRO A 202 -0.80 -6.74 28.65
CA PRO A 202 0.38 -7.13 29.45
C PRO A 202 0.67 -8.63 29.42
N ASP A 203 -0.40 -9.42 29.41
CA ASP A 203 -0.40 -10.86 29.19
C ASP A 203 -1.35 -11.13 28.03
N GLY A 204 -0.82 -11.21 26.81
CA GLY A 204 -1.61 -11.68 25.66
C GLY A 204 -2.31 -12.98 26.05
N TYR A 205 -3.62 -13.06 25.77
CA TYR A 205 -4.49 -14.17 26.17
C TYR A 205 -3.71 -15.48 26.26
N SER A 206 -3.40 -15.91 27.48
CA SER A 206 -3.07 -17.31 27.72
C SER A 206 -4.39 -18.04 27.57
N GLY A 207 -4.83 -18.22 26.32
CA GLY A 207 -5.82 -19.21 25.97
C GLY A 207 -5.22 -20.55 26.36
N ALA A 208 -5.44 -20.95 27.61
CA ALA A 208 -5.29 -22.32 28.01
C ALA A 208 -6.20 -23.15 27.09
N THR A 209 -5.68 -24.27 26.60
CA THR A 209 -6.50 -25.48 26.54
C THR A 209 -7.28 -25.65 27.84
#